data_AF-A0A8X8GAC3-F1
#
_entry.id   AF-A0A8X8GAC3-F1
#
_cell.length_a   1.000
_cell.length_b   1.000
_cell.length_c   1.000
_cell.angle_alpha   90.00
_cell.angle_beta   90.00
_cell.angle_gamma   90.00
#
_symmetry.space_group_name_H-M   'P 1'
#
loop_
_entity.id
_entity.type
_entity.pdbx_description
1 polymer ?
#
loop_
_entity_poly.entity_id
_entity_poly.type
_entity_poly.pdbx_seq_one_letter_code
_entity_poly.pdbx_strand_id
1 'polypeptide(L)'
;MTLPLPVYLDLESRILAWAAGQGWRLQRTGPLRRDEWPLPRLEFLREGRLASDEWDVALAACPLFARAASGQREAWSPEGIRIKFYQAPTEFLGFAQIAHTGPAGFVAACRQLPGWDEAPAPDEVTAFARVGLPYIPPSRRPLE
;
A
#
# COMPACT_ATOMS: atom_id res chain seq x y z
N MET A 1 -1.73 -18.43 -14.58
CA MET A 1 -0.82 -19.06 -13.61
C MET A 1 -0.29 -17.98 -12.70
N THR A 2 -0.30 -18.19 -11.38
CA THR A 2 0.36 -17.28 -10.43
C THR A 2 1.85 -17.59 -10.40
N LEU A 3 2.71 -16.58 -10.56
CA LEU A 3 4.17 -16.75 -10.46
C LEU A 3 4.56 -17.09 -9.01
N PRO A 4 5.71 -17.72 -8.74
CA PRO A 4 6.16 -18.03 -7.38
C PRO A 4 6.37 -16.77 -6.52
N LEU A 5 6.15 -16.89 -5.19
CA LEU A 5 6.37 -15.79 -4.22
C LEU A 5 7.75 -15.11 -4.35
N PRO A 6 8.88 -15.82 -4.55
CA PRO A 6 10.18 -15.18 -4.74
C PRO A 6 10.22 -14.15 -5.88
N VAL A 7 9.44 -14.35 -6.96
CA VAL A 7 9.36 -13.40 -8.08
C VAL A 7 8.68 -12.10 -7.64
N TYR A 8 7.65 -12.18 -6.81
CA TYR A 8 6.97 -11.00 -6.26
C TYR A 8 7.87 -10.24 -5.29
N LEU A 9 8.65 -10.94 -4.45
CA LEU A 9 9.56 -10.34 -3.49
C LEU A 9 10.78 -9.67 -4.16
N ASP A 10 11.30 -10.26 -5.24
CA ASP A 10 12.33 -9.61 -6.08
C ASP A 10 11.81 -8.31 -6.70
N LEU A 11 10.64 -8.38 -7.35
CA LEU A 11 10.01 -7.21 -7.96
C LEU A 11 9.72 -6.12 -6.93
N GLU A 12 9.18 -6.48 -5.76
CA GLU A 12 8.98 -5.55 -4.66
C GLU A 12 10.27 -4.85 -4.26
N SER A 13 11.36 -5.60 -4.07
CA SER A 13 12.65 -5.04 -3.65
C SER A 13 13.16 -4.01 -4.67
N ARG A 14 12.99 -4.30 -5.97
CA ARG A 14 13.35 -3.39 -7.06
C ARG A 14 12.47 -2.14 -7.10
N ILE A 15 11.17 -2.27 -6.84
CA ILE A 15 10.24 -1.13 -6.75
C ILE A 15 10.59 -0.23 -5.58
N LEU A 16 10.91 -0.80 -4.41
CA LEU A 16 11.31 -0.04 -3.24
C LEU A 16 12.61 0.74 -3.51
N ALA A 17 13.59 0.12 -4.18
CA ALA A 17 14.83 0.78 -4.58
C ALA A 17 14.59 1.91 -5.60
N TRP A 18 13.75 1.68 -6.62
CA TRP A 18 13.37 2.71 -7.59
C TRP A 18 12.70 3.90 -6.89
N ALA A 19 11.73 3.64 -6.01
CA ALA A 19 11.02 4.70 -5.30
C ALA A 19 11.95 5.50 -4.38
N ALA A 20 12.87 4.84 -3.68
CA ALA A 20 13.88 5.52 -2.87
C ALA A 20 14.78 6.45 -3.73
N GLY A 21 15.13 6.03 -4.95
CA GLY A 21 15.86 6.87 -5.92
C GLY A 21 15.10 8.15 -6.34
N GLN A 22 13.77 8.14 -6.25
CA GLN A 22 12.90 9.30 -6.49
C GLN A 22 12.69 10.16 -5.23
N GLY A 23 13.33 9.82 -4.11
CA GLY A 23 13.07 10.43 -2.81
C GLY A 23 11.71 10.05 -2.21
N TRP A 24 11.07 9.00 -2.71
CA TRP A 24 9.78 8.55 -2.21
C TRP A 24 9.95 7.55 -1.07
N ARG A 25 9.03 7.61 -0.11
CA ARG A 25 8.87 6.59 0.91
C ARG A 25 7.65 5.74 0.61
N LEU A 26 7.89 4.50 0.21
CA LEU A 26 6.85 3.49 0.02
C LEU A 26 6.80 2.52 1.20
N GLN A 27 5.58 2.13 1.59
CA GLN A 27 5.31 1.08 2.56
C GLN A 27 4.53 -0.04 1.87
N ARG A 28 4.91 -1.29 2.10
CA ARG A 28 4.12 -2.46 1.67
C ARG A 28 2.70 -2.35 2.26
N THR A 29 1.68 -2.77 1.52
CA THR A 29 0.29 -2.87 1.97
C THR A 29 -0.34 -4.17 1.43
N GLY A 30 -1.67 -4.30 1.52
CA GLY A 30 -2.41 -5.42 0.95
C GLY A 30 -2.09 -6.79 1.55
N PRO A 31 -2.47 -7.87 0.85
CA PRO A 31 -2.32 -9.25 1.31
C PRO A 31 -0.87 -9.64 1.64
N LEU A 32 0.11 -9.18 0.87
CA LEU A 32 1.52 -9.49 1.12
C LEU A 32 2.00 -8.98 2.49
N ARG A 33 1.45 -7.85 2.97
CA ARG A 33 1.76 -7.34 4.31
C ARG A 33 1.10 -8.16 5.42
N ARG A 34 0.05 -8.93 5.10
CA ARG A 34 -0.64 -9.83 6.03
C ARG A 34 -0.14 -11.28 5.96
N ASP A 35 1.01 -11.51 5.32
CA ASP A 35 1.59 -12.83 5.07
C ASP A 35 0.69 -13.77 4.23
N GLU A 36 -0.16 -13.19 3.37
CA GLU A 36 -1.06 -13.96 2.51
C GLU A 36 -0.47 -14.26 1.13
N TRP A 37 -0.70 -15.48 0.66
CA TRP A 37 -0.30 -15.98 -0.64
C TRP A 37 -1.29 -17.06 -1.14
N PRO A 38 -1.66 -17.10 -2.43
CA PRO A 38 -1.26 -16.21 -3.53
C PRO A 38 -1.96 -14.86 -3.51
N LEU A 39 -1.36 -13.84 -4.14
CA LEU A 39 -1.92 -12.49 -4.20
C LEU A 39 -2.12 -11.98 -5.63
N PRO A 40 -3.18 -11.19 -5.89
CA PRO A 40 -3.52 -10.73 -7.24
C PRO A 40 -2.61 -9.61 -7.74
N ARG A 41 -1.94 -8.86 -6.86
CA ARG A 41 -1.10 -7.69 -7.17
C ARG A 41 -0.24 -7.26 -5.97
N LEU A 42 0.89 -6.61 -6.23
CA LEU A 42 1.66 -5.88 -5.21
C LEU A 42 0.95 -4.56 -4.89
N GLU A 43 0.98 -4.15 -3.62
CA GLU A 43 0.31 -2.92 -3.17
C GLU A 43 1.24 -2.08 -2.28
N PHE A 44 1.39 -0.80 -2.60
CA PHE A 44 2.26 0.13 -1.86
C PHE A 44 1.51 1.40 -1.46
N LEU A 45 1.80 1.92 -0.26
CA LEU A 45 1.39 3.25 0.18
C LEU A 45 2.57 4.21 0.12
N ARG A 46 2.41 5.32 -0.61
CA ARG A 46 3.36 6.43 -0.64
C ARG A 46 3.03 7.47 0.44
N GLU A 47 4.04 7.93 1.15
CA GLU A 47 3.94 9.13 1.99
C GLU A 47 3.86 10.41 1.15
N GLY A 48 2.95 11.30 1.53
CA GLY A 48 2.75 12.62 0.93
C GLY A 48 1.68 12.64 -0.15
N ARG A 49 1.58 13.79 -0.83
CA ARG A 49 0.71 13.98 -2.00
C ARG A 49 1.58 14.15 -3.24
N LEU A 50 1.11 13.61 -4.35
CA LEU A 50 1.64 13.78 -5.68
C LEU A 50 0.44 13.95 -6.61
N ALA A 51 0.53 14.88 -7.56
CA ALA A 51 -0.52 15.12 -8.53
C ALA A 51 -0.67 13.93 -9.48
N SER A 52 -1.81 13.84 -10.16
CA SER A 52 -2.13 12.67 -10.99
C SER A 52 -1.21 12.55 -12.21
N ASP A 53 -0.87 13.68 -12.83
CA ASP A 53 0.05 13.80 -13.95
C ASP A 53 1.48 13.45 -13.54
N GLU A 54 1.92 13.89 -12.36
CA GLU A 54 3.22 13.51 -11.79
C GLU A 54 3.33 11.99 -11.55
N TRP A 55 2.25 11.34 -11.09
CA TRP A 55 2.19 9.88 -10.98
C TRP A 55 2.32 9.21 -12.35
N ASP A 56 1.57 9.68 -13.33
CA ASP A 56 1.56 9.11 -14.67
C ASP A 56 2.94 9.22 -15.33
N VAL A 57 3.61 10.37 -15.19
CA VAL A 57 4.99 10.60 -15.65
C VAL A 57 5.96 9.64 -14.96
N ALA A 58 5.90 9.54 -13.63
CA ALA A 58 6.81 8.68 -12.87
C ALA A 58 6.64 7.19 -13.21
N LEU A 59 5.41 6.71 -13.36
CA LEU A 59 5.13 5.32 -13.72
C LEU A 59 5.51 5.04 -15.18
N ALA A 60 5.26 5.97 -16.10
CA ALA A 60 5.65 5.82 -17.51
C ALA A 60 7.18 5.80 -17.70
N ALA A 61 7.93 6.51 -16.86
CA ALA A 61 9.39 6.56 -16.91
C ALA A 61 10.08 5.39 -16.20
N CYS A 62 9.35 4.56 -15.44
CA CYS A 62 9.95 3.48 -14.65
C CYS A 62 10.30 2.27 -15.53
N PRO A 63 11.57 1.83 -15.61
CA PRO A 63 11.98 0.70 -16.45
C PRO A 63 11.50 -0.66 -15.92
N LEU A 64 10.90 -0.71 -14.72
CA LEU A 64 10.34 -1.92 -14.14
C LEU A 64 8.94 -2.24 -14.69
N PHE A 65 8.31 -1.30 -15.39
CA PHE A 65 6.93 -1.45 -15.84
C PHE A 65 6.87 -1.57 -17.37
N ALA A 66 6.17 -2.61 -17.83
CA ALA A 66 5.87 -2.78 -19.25
C ALA A 66 4.72 -1.87 -19.70
N ARG A 67 3.83 -1.50 -18.78
CA ARG A 67 2.74 -0.53 -19.00
C ARG A 67 2.26 0.09 -17.68
N ALA A 68 1.71 1.28 -17.77
CA ALA A 68 1.03 1.97 -16.68
C ALA A 68 -0.39 2.39 -17.10
N ALA A 69 -1.31 2.44 -16.15
CA ALA A 69 -2.67 2.94 -16.37
C ALA A 69 -2.76 4.38 -15.87
N SER A 70 -2.92 5.31 -16.82
CA SER A 70 -3.04 6.74 -16.54
C SER A 70 -4.21 7.03 -15.58
N GLY A 71 -3.95 7.88 -14.59
CA GLY A 71 -4.90 8.28 -13.54
C GLY A 71 -5.23 7.18 -12.52
N GLN A 72 -4.74 5.96 -12.69
CA GLN A 72 -5.08 4.84 -11.82
C GLN A 72 -4.03 4.56 -10.75
N ARG A 73 -2.82 5.12 -10.87
CA ARG A 73 -1.67 4.77 -10.00
C ARG A 73 -1.42 3.26 -10.01
N GLU A 74 -1.43 2.69 -11.21
CA GLU A 74 -1.29 1.27 -11.44
C GLU A 74 -0.32 1.00 -12.58
N ALA A 75 0.46 -0.07 -12.43
CA ALA A 75 1.39 -0.52 -13.44
C ALA A 75 1.44 -2.05 -13.51
N TRP A 76 2.06 -2.57 -14.56
CA TRP A 76 2.30 -3.99 -14.76
C TRP A 76 3.77 -4.23 -15.05
N SER A 77 4.36 -5.21 -14.38
CA SER A 77 5.70 -5.70 -14.72
C SER A 77 5.69 -6.44 -16.07
N PRO A 78 6.86 -6.65 -16.70
CA PRO A 78 6.98 -7.49 -17.90
C PRO A 78 6.42 -8.91 -17.72
N GLU A 79 6.53 -9.46 -16.51
CA GLU A 79 6.01 -10.77 -16.14
C GLU A 79 4.49 -10.78 -15.89
N GLY A 80 3.83 -9.62 -16.05
CA GLY A 80 2.39 -9.45 -15.90
C GLY A 80 1.91 -9.23 -14.47
N ILE A 81 2.82 -9.05 -13.50
CA ILE A 81 2.44 -8.75 -12.11
C ILE A 81 1.85 -7.33 -12.06
N ARG A 82 0.62 -7.19 -11.56
CA ARG A 82 0.01 -5.88 -11.33
C ARG A 82 0.56 -5.26 -10.06
N ILE A 83 0.77 -3.94 -10.10
CA ILE A 83 1.21 -3.13 -8.97
C ILE A 83 0.22 -1.99 -8.78
N LYS A 84 -0.24 -1.79 -7.54
CA LYS A 84 -1.12 -0.68 -7.14
C LYS A 84 -0.38 0.24 -6.18
N PHE A 85 -0.49 1.54 -6.43
CA PHE A 85 0.02 2.56 -5.53
C PHE A 85 -1.13 3.37 -4.92
N TYR A 86 -1.05 3.57 -3.61
CA TYR A 86 -1.86 4.49 -2.84
C TYR A 86 -0.97 5.64 -2.37
N GLN A 87 -1.58 6.72 -1.87
CA GLN A 87 -0.84 7.79 -1.22
C GLN A 87 -1.69 8.41 -0.12
N ALA A 88 -1.03 8.90 0.93
CA ALA A 88 -1.68 9.66 1.99
C ALA A 88 -0.75 10.73 2.55
N PRO A 89 -1.28 11.88 3.00
CA PRO A 89 -0.50 12.85 3.77
C PRO A 89 0.07 12.22 5.04
N THR A 90 1.20 12.77 5.52
CA THR A 90 1.89 12.26 6.71
C THR A 90 0.96 12.20 7.92
N GLU A 91 0.08 13.19 8.15
CA GLU A 91 -0.83 13.16 9.30
C GLU A 91 -1.91 12.06 9.27
N PHE A 92 -2.10 11.37 8.12
CA PHE A 92 -3.09 10.29 7.96
C PHE A 92 -2.46 8.94 7.61
N LEU A 93 -1.13 8.84 7.62
CA LEU A 93 -0.43 7.62 7.19
C LEU A 93 -0.85 6.38 7.97
N GLY A 94 -1.08 6.48 9.28
CA GLY A 94 -1.52 5.36 10.10
C GLY A 94 -2.86 4.77 9.65
N PHE A 95 -3.87 5.62 9.44
CA PHE A 95 -5.18 5.18 8.96
C PHE A 95 -5.10 4.64 7.53
N ALA A 96 -4.36 5.31 6.64
CA ALA A 96 -4.16 4.83 5.28
C ALA A 96 -3.46 3.47 5.24
N GLN A 97 -2.47 3.26 6.12
CA GLN A 97 -1.75 2.01 6.22
C GLN A 97 -2.65 0.88 6.73
N ILE A 98 -3.54 1.16 7.70
CA ILE A 98 -4.59 0.21 8.13
C ILE A 98 -5.53 -0.10 6.96
N ALA A 99 -6.09 0.93 6.32
CA ALA A 99 -7.10 0.82 5.28
C ALA A 99 -6.62 0.05 4.04
N HIS A 100 -5.39 0.30 3.61
CA HIS A 100 -4.80 -0.37 2.44
C HIS A 100 -4.13 -1.69 2.78
N THR A 101 -3.83 -1.95 4.06
CA THR A 101 -3.38 -3.28 4.49
C THR A 101 -4.54 -4.24 4.66
N GLY A 102 -5.77 -3.80 4.93
CA GLY A 102 -6.92 -4.72 5.02
C GLY A 102 -6.83 -5.68 6.21
N PRO A 103 -7.61 -6.78 6.20
CA PRO A 103 -8.58 -7.17 5.17
C PRO A 103 -9.84 -6.27 5.19
N ALA A 104 -10.73 -6.42 4.20
CA ALA A 104 -11.83 -5.48 3.96
C ALA A 104 -12.85 -5.43 5.12
N GLY A 105 -13.24 -6.58 5.68
CA GLY A 105 -14.18 -6.65 6.80
C GLY A 105 -13.62 -6.00 8.07
N PHE A 106 -12.38 -6.33 8.43
CA PHE A 106 -11.63 -5.64 9.50
C PHE A 106 -11.60 -4.11 9.33
N VAL A 107 -11.24 -3.62 8.13
CA VAL A 107 -11.20 -2.18 7.85
C VAL A 107 -12.59 -1.56 7.94
N ALA A 108 -13.62 -2.25 7.45
CA ALA A 108 -15.00 -1.79 7.55
C ALA A 108 -15.44 -1.64 9.02
N ALA A 109 -15.06 -2.60 9.89
CA ALA A 109 -15.31 -2.50 11.32
C ALA A 109 -14.56 -1.32 11.97
N CYS A 110 -13.27 -1.15 11.66
CA CYS A 110 -12.49 -0.01 12.18
C CYS A 110 -13.08 1.35 11.77
N ARG A 111 -13.61 1.47 10.55
CA ARG A 111 -14.22 2.71 10.05
C ARG A 111 -15.51 3.12 10.78
N GLN A 112 -16.15 2.20 11.49
CA GLN A 112 -17.33 2.50 12.31
C GLN A 112 -16.95 3.01 13.70
N LEU A 113 -15.67 2.91 14.09
CA LEU A 113 -15.23 3.34 15.40
C LEU A 113 -15.05 4.87 15.45
N PRO A 114 -15.45 5.53 16.55
CA PRO A 114 -15.13 6.93 16.78
C PRO A 114 -13.61 7.16 16.70
N GLY A 115 -13.20 8.31 16.15
CA GLY A 115 -11.78 8.67 15.99
C GLY A 115 -11.14 8.16 14.70
N TRP A 116 -11.86 7.41 13.85
CA TRP A 116 -11.37 7.08 12.51
C TRP A 116 -11.13 8.36 11.68
N ASP A 117 -9.99 8.42 10.97
CA ASP A 117 -9.52 9.60 10.22
C ASP A 117 -9.34 10.88 11.08
N GLU A 118 -9.22 10.76 12.40
CA GLU A 118 -8.86 11.89 13.26
C GLU A 118 -7.35 12.14 13.25
N ALA A 119 -6.93 13.21 12.57
CA ALA A 119 -5.52 13.61 12.53
C ALA A 119 -5.05 14.30 13.84
N PRO A 120 -3.75 14.21 14.19
CA PRO A 120 -2.72 13.43 13.51
C PRO A 120 -2.69 11.96 13.95
N ALA A 121 -2.42 11.08 12.99
CA ALA A 121 -2.13 9.67 13.14
C ALA A 121 -1.03 9.25 12.13
N PRO A 122 0.25 9.57 12.40
CA PRO A 122 1.35 9.35 11.44
C PRO A 122 1.76 7.88 11.30
N ASP A 123 1.35 7.02 12.23
CA ASP A 123 1.63 5.59 12.24
C ASP A 123 0.43 4.78 12.73
N GLU A 124 0.47 3.47 12.49
CA GLU A 124 -0.65 2.58 12.83
C GLU A 124 -0.89 2.48 14.35
N VAL A 125 0.15 2.62 15.18
CA VAL A 125 -0.01 2.55 16.64
C VAL A 125 -0.87 3.72 17.11
N THR A 126 -0.56 4.92 16.63
CA THR A 126 -1.34 6.13 16.89
C THR A 126 -2.75 6.01 16.32
N ALA A 127 -2.90 5.50 15.09
CA ALA A 127 -4.21 5.31 14.46
C ALA A 127 -5.10 4.32 15.22
N PHE A 128 -4.55 3.19 15.70
CA PHE A 128 -5.30 2.25 16.54
C PHE A 128 -5.70 2.87 17.88
N ALA A 129 -4.81 3.63 18.52
CA ALA A 129 -5.12 4.33 19.76
C ALA A 129 -6.27 5.35 19.60
N ARG A 130 -6.35 6.05 18.45
CA ARG A 130 -7.45 6.98 18.13
C ARG A 130 -8.82 6.30 18.12
N VAL A 131 -8.88 5.07 17.62
CA VAL A 131 -10.12 4.29 17.56
C VAL A 131 -10.34 3.41 18.80
N GLY A 132 -9.56 3.63 19.88
CA GLY A 132 -9.69 2.90 21.13
C GLY A 132 -9.28 1.43 21.07
N LEU A 133 -8.45 1.05 20.10
CA LEU A 133 -7.96 -0.32 19.93
C LEU A 133 -6.46 -0.43 20.28
N PRO A 134 -5.99 -1.59 20.79
CA PRO A 134 -4.56 -1.88 20.81
C PRO A 134 -4.03 -2.06 19.38
N TYR A 135 -2.72 -1.91 19.21
CA TYR A 135 -2.07 -2.22 17.93
C TYR A 135 -2.26 -3.69 17.56
N ILE A 136 -2.80 -3.94 16.36
CA ILE A 136 -2.96 -5.29 15.80
C ILE A 136 -1.99 -5.42 14.62
N PRO A 137 -0.98 -6.32 14.70
CA PRO A 137 -0.05 -6.52 13.60
C PRO A 137 -0.78 -7.05 12.36
N PRO A 138 -0.35 -6.67 11.14
CA PRO A 138 -1.01 -7.04 9.89
C PRO A 138 -1.40 -8.52 9.74
N SER A 139 -0.51 -9.44 10.12
CA SER A 139 -0.71 -10.89 10.01
C SER A 139 -1.68 -11.48 11.04
N ARG A 140 -2.14 -10.68 12.01
CA ARG A 140 -3.13 -11.09 13.03
C ARG A 140 -4.48 -10.40 12.85
N ARG A 141 -4.68 -9.66 11.76
CA ARG A 141 -5.97 -9.01 11.52
C ARG A 141 -7.00 -10.08 11.14
N PRO A 142 -8.20 -10.07 11.77
CA PRO A 142 -9.23 -11.05 11.46
C PRO A 142 -9.67 -10.93 10.00
N LEU A 143 -9.86 -12.07 9.33
CA LEU A 143 -10.20 -12.17 7.90
C LEU A 143 -11.68 -11.93 7.59
N GLU A 144 -12.52 -11.80 8.62
CA GLU A 144 -13.98 -11.68 8.57
C GLU A 144 -14.46 -10.29 8.16
#